data_AF-A0A7J6NJ43-F1
#
_entry.id   AF-A0A7J6NJ43-F1
#
_cell.length_a   1.000
_cell.length_b   1.000
_cell.length_c   1.000
_cell.angle_alpha   90.00
_cell.angle_beta   90.00
_cell.angle_gamma   90.00
#
_symmetry.space_group_name_H-M   'P 1'
#
loop_
_entity.id
_entity.type
_entity.pdbx_description
1 polymer ?
#
loop_
_entity_poly.entity_id
_entity_poly.type
_entity_poly.pdbx_seq_one_letter_code
_entity_poly.pdbx_strand_id
1 'polypeptide(L)'
;PNAASPAGVLGEGLWRSAEEPVWKIRPGHVKFLPTIIYSLVGVAGEIVDVKMLPEDYVGSCTVAECNVYINVQEGALVTFGRPFFRAYHAFVDLEKQSMAITPHSP
;
A
#
# COMPACT_ATOMS: atom_id res chain seq x y z
N PRO A 1 28.81 -19.49 -16.90
CA PRO A 1 27.51 -20.19 -16.89
C PRO A 1 26.50 -19.42 -16.04
N ASN A 2 25.58 -18.71 -16.70
CA ASN A 2 24.48 -17.99 -16.08
C ASN A 2 23.54 -18.99 -15.42
N ALA A 3 23.52 -19.03 -14.09
CA ALA A 3 22.41 -19.66 -13.39
C ALA A 3 21.23 -18.68 -13.48
N ALA A 4 20.22 -19.08 -14.26
CA ALA A 4 18.96 -18.40 -14.37
C ALA A 4 18.44 -18.08 -12.96
N SER A 5 18.19 -16.79 -12.72
CA SER A 5 17.37 -16.36 -11.59
C SER A 5 16.07 -17.15 -11.69
N PRO A 6 15.68 -17.96 -10.68
CA PRO A 6 14.40 -18.62 -10.74
C PRO A 6 13.36 -17.51 -10.89
N ALA A 7 12.54 -17.63 -11.94
CA ALA A 7 11.27 -16.93 -12.00
C ALA A 7 10.48 -17.40 -10.77
N GLY A 8 10.73 -16.72 -9.65
CA GLY A 8 10.07 -16.97 -8.40
C GLY A 8 8.61 -16.64 -8.64
N VAL A 9 7.81 -17.70 -8.69
CA VAL A 9 6.36 -17.68 -8.48
C VAL A 9 6.03 -16.48 -7.59
N LEU A 10 5.26 -15.52 -8.12
CA LEU A 10 4.70 -14.42 -7.34
C LEU A 10 3.92 -15.08 -6.19
N GLY A 11 4.56 -15.17 -5.03
CA GLY A 11 4.20 -16.13 -4.00
C GLY A 11 2.78 -15.91 -3.52
N GLU A 12 1.99 -16.97 -3.60
CA GLU A 12 0.95 -17.27 -2.63
C GLU A 12 1.58 -17.18 -1.23
N GLY A 13 1.56 -16.01 -0.57
CA GLY A 13 2.02 -15.91 0.82
C GLY A 13 2.73 -14.64 1.31
N LEU A 14 2.69 -13.49 0.63
CA LEU A 14 3.14 -12.20 1.20
C LEU A 14 1.98 -11.23 1.52
N TRP A 15 0.83 -11.79 1.90
CA TRP A 15 -0.43 -11.08 2.08
C TRP A 15 -0.91 -11.33 3.51
N ARG A 16 -0.79 -10.33 4.39
CA ARG A 16 -1.29 -10.37 5.77
C ARG A 16 -2.01 -9.07 6.08
N SER A 17 -3.02 -9.15 6.96
CA SER A 17 -3.86 -8.04 7.43
C SER A 17 -3.12 -6.71 7.42
N ALA A 18 -3.71 -5.67 6.81
CA ALA A 18 -3.15 -4.33 6.79
C ALA A 18 -3.05 -3.66 8.19
N GLU A 19 -3.42 -4.39 9.25
CA GLU A 19 -3.21 -4.04 10.66
C GLU A 19 -1.88 -4.58 11.23
N GLU A 20 -1.31 -5.64 10.65
CA GLU A 20 -0.03 -6.24 11.04
C GLU A 20 1.09 -5.88 10.05
N PRO A 21 2.34 -5.78 10.51
CA PRO A 21 3.46 -5.57 9.60
C PRO A 21 3.68 -6.78 8.70
N VAL A 22 3.82 -6.54 7.39
CA VAL A 22 4.09 -7.59 6.39
C VAL A 22 5.57 -7.94 6.36
N TRP A 23 6.45 -6.96 6.57
CA TRP A 23 7.88 -7.18 6.78
C TRP A 23 8.50 -6.07 7.63
N LYS A 24 9.79 -6.24 7.95
CA LYS A 24 10.61 -5.24 8.65
C LYS A 24 11.76 -4.77 7.77
N ILE A 25 12.13 -3.50 7.88
CA ILE A 25 13.23 -2.89 7.14
C ILE A 25 14.14 -2.09 8.07
N ARG A 26 15.43 -1.96 7.75
CA ARG A 26 16.34 -1.08 8.51
C ARG A 26 16.00 0.39 8.25
N PRO A 27 16.10 1.28 9.26
CA PRO A 27 15.76 2.70 9.08
C PRO A 27 16.50 3.38 7.92
N GLY A 28 17.80 3.11 7.76
CA GLY A 28 18.62 3.67 6.66
C GLY A 28 18.23 3.20 5.26
N HIS A 29 17.39 2.17 5.14
CA HIS A 29 16.95 1.61 3.87
C HIS A 29 15.54 2.07 3.45
N VAL A 30 14.81 2.78 4.30
CA VAL A 30 13.45 3.30 3.98
C VAL A 30 13.45 4.16 2.72
N LYS A 31 14.51 4.95 2.49
CA LYS A 31 14.68 5.79 1.30
C LYS A 31 14.76 5.04 -0.04
N PHE A 32 14.95 3.72 -0.01
CA PHE A 32 14.99 2.87 -1.20
C PHE A 32 13.66 2.19 -1.50
N LEU A 33 12.66 2.37 -0.63
CA LEU A 33 11.33 1.85 -0.86
C LEU A 33 10.63 2.63 -1.98
N PRO A 34 9.82 1.95 -2.81
CA PRO A 34 9.16 2.59 -3.93
C PRO A 34 7.93 3.40 -3.51
N THR A 35 7.53 4.36 -4.33
CA THR A 35 6.14 4.86 -4.29
C THR A 35 5.22 3.78 -4.86
N ILE A 36 4.14 3.45 -4.14
CA ILE A 36 3.10 2.53 -4.61
C ILE A 36 2.02 3.36 -5.30
N ILE A 37 1.53 2.93 -6.46
CA ILE A 37 0.47 3.61 -7.21
C ILE A 37 -0.71 2.65 -7.36
N TYR A 38 -1.91 3.09 -6.97
CA TYR A 38 -3.16 2.40 -7.25
C TYR A 38 -3.98 3.20 -8.26
N SER A 39 -4.41 2.55 -9.33
CA SER A 39 -5.33 3.14 -10.31
C SER A 39 -6.75 2.74 -9.95
N LEU A 40 -7.57 3.72 -9.59
CA LEU A 40 -8.96 3.55 -9.17
C LEU A 40 -9.89 4.01 -10.28
N VAL A 41 -11.05 3.37 -10.42
CA VAL A 41 -12.08 3.80 -11.36
C VAL A 41 -13.00 4.80 -10.66
N GLY A 42 -13.06 6.01 -11.20
CA GLY A 42 -13.95 7.08 -10.75
C GLY A 42 -15.40 6.85 -11.16
N VAL A 43 -16.30 7.64 -10.58
CA VAL A 43 -17.75 7.48 -10.76
C VAL A 43 -18.19 7.73 -12.21
N ALA A 44 -17.46 8.56 -12.97
CA ALA A 44 -17.72 8.80 -14.39
C ALA A 44 -16.90 7.88 -15.31
N GLY A 45 -16.25 6.85 -14.77
CA GLY A 45 -15.46 5.87 -15.52
C GLY A 45 -14.03 6.31 -15.85
N GLU A 46 -13.62 7.48 -15.36
CA GLU A 46 -12.24 7.95 -15.43
C GLU A 46 -11.30 7.12 -14.55
N ILE A 47 -10.02 7.06 -14.89
CA ILE A 47 -9.01 6.46 -14.02
C ILE A 47 -8.37 7.56 -13.17
N VAL A 48 -8.34 7.34 -11.86
CA VAL A 48 -7.72 8.21 -10.87
C VAL A 48 -6.55 7.45 -10.24
N ASP A 49 -5.34 7.98 -10.40
CA ASP A 49 -4.15 7.42 -9.76
C ASP A 49 -3.95 8.01 -8.37
N VAL A 50 -3.89 7.15 -7.36
CA VAL A 50 -3.49 7.50 -6.00
C VAL A 50 -2.11 6.93 -5.68
N LYS A 51 -1.29 7.74 -5.01
CA LYS A 51 0.10 7.43 -4.69
C LYS A 51 0.29 7.26 -3.20
N MET A 52 1.09 6.29 -2.80
CA MET A 52 1.51 6.11 -1.42
C MET A 52 3.03 6.16 -1.37
N LEU A 53 3.54 7.14 -0.65
CA LEU A 53 4.97 7.33 -0.42
C LEU A 53 5.46 6.36 0.67
N PRO A 54 6.75 6.02 0.72
CA PRO A 54 7.30 5.15 1.76
C PRO A 54 6.87 5.51 3.18
N GLU A 55 6.82 6.80 3.51
CA GLU A 55 6.37 7.32 4.80
C GLU A 55 4.91 6.99 5.16
N ASP A 56 4.06 6.74 4.18
CA ASP A 56 2.64 6.42 4.41
C ASP A 56 2.47 4.98 4.90
N TYR A 57 3.34 4.08 4.44
CA TYR A 57 3.22 2.64 4.63
C TYR A 57 4.37 2.04 5.44
N VAL A 58 5.37 2.84 5.78
CA VAL A 58 6.31 2.58 6.87
C VAL A 58 5.75 3.16 8.16
N GLY A 59 5.51 2.29 9.13
CA GLY A 59 5.00 2.66 10.44
C GLY A 59 6.08 2.94 11.47
N SER A 60 5.86 2.46 12.69
CA SER A 60 6.79 2.69 13.80
C SER A 60 8.19 2.17 13.50
N CYS A 61 9.18 2.99 13.84
CA CYS A 61 10.60 2.68 13.73
C CYS A 61 11.24 2.64 15.12
N THR A 62 12.08 1.63 15.34
CA THR A 62 13.10 1.61 16.38
C THR A 62 14.46 1.99 15.77
N VAL A 63 15.50 2.04 16.59
CA VAL A 63 16.88 2.23 16.11
C VAL A 63 17.36 1.09 15.19
N ALA A 64 16.78 -0.10 15.30
CA ALA A 64 17.20 -1.29 14.56
C ALA A 64 16.32 -1.56 13.32
N GLU A 65 15.02 -1.30 13.42
CA GLU A 65 14.04 -1.74 12.43
C GLU A 65 12.79 -0.87 12.39
N CYS A 66 12.18 -0.76 11.21
CA CYS A 66 10.90 -0.15 10.93
C CYS A 66 9.91 -1.21 10.45
N ASN A 67 8.65 -1.07 10.87
CA ASN A 67 7.55 -1.90 10.42
C ASN A 67 7.02 -1.40 9.08
N VAL A 68 6.82 -2.29 8.11
CA VAL A 68 6.22 -1.95 6.83
C VAL A 68 4.89 -2.66 6.68
N TYR A 69 3.90 -1.89 6.27
CA TYR A 69 2.54 -2.29 6.07
C TYR A 69 2.24 -2.09 4.59
N ILE A 70 1.45 -2.97 3.98
CA ILE A 70 1.00 -2.80 2.59
C ILE A 70 -0.48 -3.20 2.52
N ASN A 71 -1.22 -2.64 1.56
CA ASN A 71 -2.58 -3.08 1.30
C ASN A 71 -2.56 -4.51 0.78
N VAL A 72 -3.59 -5.28 1.12
CA VAL A 72 -3.64 -6.72 0.88
C VAL A 72 -4.55 -7.01 -0.29
N GLN A 73 -4.10 -7.80 -1.27
CA GLN A 73 -4.94 -8.32 -2.33
C GLN A 73 -5.28 -9.78 -2.05
N GLU A 74 -6.58 -10.10 -1.97
CA GLU A 74 -7.12 -11.45 -1.85
C GLU A 74 -8.02 -11.72 -3.05
N GLY A 75 -7.46 -12.42 -4.05
CA GLY A 75 -8.13 -12.63 -5.34
C GLY A 75 -8.38 -11.31 -6.08
N ALA A 76 -9.64 -10.99 -6.32
CA ALA A 76 -10.05 -9.75 -6.99
C ALA A 76 -10.27 -8.57 -6.03
N LEU A 77 -10.20 -8.81 -4.72
CA LEU A 77 -10.45 -7.80 -3.70
C LEU A 77 -9.14 -7.22 -3.18
N VAL A 78 -9.08 -5.90 -3.04
CA VAL A 78 -7.99 -5.21 -2.36
C VAL A 78 -8.52 -4.59 -1.08
N THR A 79 -7.93 -4.97 0.05
CA THR A 79 -8.20 -4.39 1.35
C THR A 79 -7.25 -3.22 1.59
N PHE A 80 -7.80 -2.01 1.54
CA PHE A 80 -7.11 -0.78 1.93
C PHE A 80 -7.13 -0.66 3.45
N GLY A 81 -5.96 -0.70 4.07
CA GLY A 81 -5.85 -0.59 5.53
C GLY A 81 -5.25 0.72 6.01
N ARG A 82 -4.74 0.71 7.24
CA ARG A 82 -4.17 1.90 7.90
C ARG A 82 -3.18 2.69 7.05
N PRO A 83 -2.28 2.07 6.26
CA PRO A 83 -1.37 2.82 5.39
C PRO A 83 -2.09 3.76 4.42
N PHE A 84 -3.17 3.29 3.81
CA PHE A 84 -3.96 4.09 2.88
C PHE A 84 -4.59 5.29 3.58
N PHE A 85 -5.18 5.06 4.75
CA PHE A 85 -5.83 6.13 5.55
C PHE A 85 -4.84 7.04 6.30
N ARG A 86 -3.53 6.76 6.25
CA ARG A 86 -2.49 7.72 6.65
C ARG A 86 -2.20 8.74 5.56
N ALA A 87 -2.24 8.28 4.31
CA ALA A 87 -2.01 9.11 3.14
C ALA A 87 -3.25 9.92 2.72
N TYR A 88 -4.46 9.39 2.98
CA TYR A 88 -5.71 9.93 2.45
C TYR A 88 -6.81 10.07 3.48
N HIS A 89 -7.54 11.18 3.39
CA HIS A 89 -8.88 11.30 3.93
C HIS A 89 -9.85 10.60 2.99
N ALA A 90 -10.65 9.68 3.53
CA ALA A 90 -11.69 9.00 2.77
C ALA A 90 -13.06 9.38 3.33
N PHE A 91 -13.97 9.77 2.45
CA PHE A 91 -15.37 10.02 2.76
C PHE A 91 -16.24 9.02 1.98
N VAL A 92 -17.00 8.21 2.70
CA VAL A 92 -17.92 7.23 2.12
C VAL A 92 -19.31 7.85 2.01
N ASP A 93 -19.79 7.98 0.78
CA ASP A 93 -21.16 8.39 0.47
C ASP A 93 -21.99 7.13 0.22
N LEU A 94 -22.77 6.72 1.22
CA LEU A 94 -23.62 5.52 1.16
C LEU A 94 -24.80 5.69 0.20
N GLU A 95 -25.31 6.92 0.03
CA GLU A 95 -26.43 7.20 -0.87
C GLU A 95 -25.99 7.09 -2.33
N LYS A 96 -24.79 7.62 -2.64
CA LYS A 96 -24.19 7.54 -3.98
C LYS A 96 -23.38 6.27 -4.23
N GLN A 97 -23.26 5.39 -3.23
CA GLN A 97 -22.41 4.19 -3.26
C GLN A 97 -20.99 4.48 -3.78
N SER A 98 -20.41 5.58 -3.31
CA SER A 98 -19.11 6.07 -3.80
C SER A 98 -18.21 6.47 -2.63
N MET A 99 -16.92 6.55 -2.90
CA MET A 99 -15.94 7.04 -1.93
C MET A 99 -15.17 8.19 -2.56
N ALA A 100 -15.12 9.33 -1.87
CA ALA A 100 -14.23 10.43 -2.20
C ALA A 100 -12.95 10.28 -1.37
N ILE A 101 -11.82 10.60 -1.99
CA ILE A 101 -10.49 10.46 -1.40
C ILE A 101 -9.68 11.71 -1.69
N THR A 102 -9.07 12.27 -0.65
CA THR A 102 -8.26 13.50 -0.73
C THR A 102 -6.96 13.25 0.01
N PRO A 103 -5.79 13.59 -0.55
CA PRO A 103 -4.52 13.46 0.16
C PRO A 103 -4.55 14.28 1.46
N HIS A 104 -3.95 13.74 2.52
CA HIS A 104 -3.52 14.59 3.63
C HIS A 104 -2.51 15.56 3.00
N SER A 105 -2.76 16.86 3.11
CA SER A 105 -1.92 17.86 2.42
C SER A 105 -0.43 17.64 2.72
N PRO A 106 0.48 17.93 1.76
CA PRO A 106 1.92 17.82 1.98
C PRO A 106 2.41 18.69 3.15
#